data_AF-F4WKI4-F1
#
_entry.id   AF-F4WKI4-F1
#
_cell.length_a   1.000
_cell.length_b   1.000
_cell.length_c   1.000
_cell.angle_alpha   90.00
_cell.angle_beta   90.00
_cell.angle_gamma   90.00
#
_symmetry.space_group_name_H-M   'P 1'
#
loop_
_entity.id
_entity.type
_entity.pdbx_description
1 polymer ?
#
loop_
_entity_poly.entity_id
_entity_poly.type
_entity_poly.pdbx_seq_one_letter_code
_entity_poly.pdbx_strand_id
1 'polypeptide(L)'
;MRQKLDEIKLNLPWIERIDMVNALAPLTPELTLQMQEQEVRRAKQLQRNRKLPQYKPSEDPVLNDFRRENMFHRQAQGTIMEGINRLKKLGIPISRPNDYFAEMAKSDEHMQKVRENLMKKQVMTQRSEKVRQQLRQGCEANANRDNSKKETRRGKKIGRG
;
A
#
# COMPACT_ATOMS: atom_id res chain seq x y z
N MET A 1 16.55 29.03 27.22
CA MET A 1 16.24 28.42 25.90
C MET A 1 16.13 29.43 24.76
N ARG A 2 15.32 30.51 24.87
CA ARG A 2 15.13 31.47 23.76
C ARG A 2 16.42 32.14 23.27
N GLN A 3 17.28 32.62 24.18
CA GLN A 3 18.58 33.21 23.84
C GLN A 3 19.50 32.26 23.04
N LYS A 4 19.54 30.97 23.41
CA LYS A 4 20.32 29.96 22.66
C LYS A 4 19.71 29.64 21.30
N LEU A 5 18.39 29.74 21.16
CA LEU A 5 17.71 29.60 19.88
C LEU A 5 18.10 30.73 18.94
N ASP A 6 18.18 31.97 19.44
CA ASP A 6 18.60 33.14 18.66
C ASP A 6 20.07 33.06 18.23
N GLU A 7 20.95 32.52 19.07
CA GLU A 7 22.37 32.26 18.71
C GLU A 7 22.51 31.23 17.58
N ILE A 8 21.63 30.22 17.51
CA ILE A 8 21.70 29.11 16.53
C ILE A 8 20.85 29.40 15.27
N LYS A 9 19.90 30.32 15.35
CA LYS A 9 18.94 30.59 14.28
C LYS A 9 19.64 31.12 13.03
N LEU A 10 19.53 30.37 11.94
CA LEU A 10 19.97 30.79 10.62
C LEU A 10 18.94 31.74 9.98
N ASN A 11 19.34 33.00 9.80
CA ASN A 11 18.55 34.03 9.11
C ASN A 11 18.89 34.06 7.61
N LEU A 12 18.64 32.94 6.92
CA LEU A 12 18.84 32.80 5.48
C LEU A 12 17.50 32.85 4.73
N PRO A 13 17.49 33.24 3.44
CA PRO A 13 16.33 33.09 2.57
C PRO A 13 15.82 31.65 2.60
N TRP A 14 14.50 31.46 2.53
CA TRP A 14 13.89 30.12 2.61
C TRP A 14 14.47 29.14 1.58
N ILE A 15 14.84 29.61 0.38
CA ILE A 15 15.39 28.76 -0.68
C ILE A 15 16.71 28.08 -0.31
N GLU A 16 17.51 28.66 0.59
CA GLU A 16 18.77 28.05 1.04
C GLU A 16 18.55 27.01 2.14
N ARG A 17 17.40 27.08 2.82
CA ARG A 17 17.05 26.19 3.92
C ARG A 17 16.15 25.03 3.45
N ILE A 18 15.21 25.32 2.55
CA ILE A 18 14.19 24.42 2.01
C ILE A 18 13.44 23.68 3.15
N ASP A 19 13.37 24.30 4.32
CA ASP A 19 12.74 23.72 5.50
C ASP A 19 11.24 24.02 5.51
N MET A 20 10.45 23.03 5.90
CA MET A 20 9.00 23.14 5.86
C MET A 20 8.40 22.48 7.08
N VAL A 21 7.47 23.20 7.70
CA VAL A 21 6.67 22.72 8.82
C VAL A 21 5.22 22.89 8.43
N ASN A 22 4.68 21.84 7.83
CA ASN A 22 3.32 21.81 7.28
C ASN A 22 2.45 20.78 8.02
N ALA A 23 1.15 20.92 7.85
CA ALA A 23 0.20 19.90 8.29
C ALA A 23 0.23 18.68 7.34
N LEU A 24 -0.28 17.56 7.84
CA LEU A 24 -0.46 16.33 7.05
C LEU A 24 -1.29 16.58 5.80
N ALA A 25 -0.95 15.91 4.70
CA ALA A 25 -1.79 15.92 3.50
C ALA A 25 -3.23 15.43 3.83
N PRO A 26 -4.26 16.01 3.20
CA PRO A 26 -5.64 15.60 3.41
C PRO A 26 -5.80 14.11 3.09
N LEU A 27 -6.59 13.41 3.92
CA LEU A 27 -6.83 11.98 3.70
C LEU A 27 -7.75 11.83 2.49
N THR A 28 -7.26 11.20 1.42
CA THR A 28 -8.09 10.91 0.26
C THR A 28 -9.05 9.75 0.56
N PRO A 29 -10.23 9.70 -0.07
CA PRO A 29 -11.17 8.58 0.10
C PRO A 29 -10.53 7.23 -0.25
N GLU A 30 -9.70 7.20 -1.31
CA GLU A 30 -8.96 6.01 -1.73
C GLU A 30 -8.01 5.49 -0.65
N LEU A 31 -7.23 6.37 -0.04
CA LEU A 31 -6.29 5.99 1.02
C LEU A 31 -7.03 5.46 2.26
N THR A 32 -8.20 6.04 2.57
CA THR A 32 -9.06 5.58 3.66
C THR A 32 -9.52 4.14 3.42
N LEU A 33 -9.99 3.84 2.21
CA LEU A 33 -10.41 2.49 1.82
C LEU A 33 -9.23 1.51 1.90
N GLN A 34 -8.06 1.90 1.42
CA GLN A 34 -6.86 1.07 1.49
C GLN A 34 -6.45 0.73 2.94
N MET A 35 -6.54 1.70 3.85
CA MET A 35 -6.29 1.47 5.28
C MET A 35 -7.29 0.48 5.86
N GLN A 36 -8.58 0.64 5.55
CA GLN A 36 -9.62 -0.27 6.02
C GLN A 36 -9.44 -1.69 5.47
N GLU A 37 -9.06 -1.83 4.19
CA GLU A 37 -8.74 -3.11 3.59
C GLU A 37 -7.60 -3.83 4.31
N GLN A 38 -6.56 -3.09 4.70
CA GLN A 38 -5.40 -3.64 5.43
C GLN A 38 -5.81 -4.17 6.80
N GLU A 39 -6.63 -3.42 7.54
CA GLU A 39 -7.18 -3.85 8.83
C GLU A 39 -8.02 -5.12 8.69
N VAL A 40 -8.90 -5.18 7.69
CA VAL A 40 -9.73 -6.36 7.39
C VAL A 40 -8.87 -7.56 6.99
N ARG A 41 -7.84 -7.35 6.16
CA ARG A 41 -6.91 -8.42 5.75
C ARG A 41 -6.15 -8.97 6.95
N ARG A 42 -5.67 -8.10 7.85
CA ARG A 42 -4.96 -8.50 9.07
C ARG A 42 -5.88 -9.27 10.03
N ALA A 43 -7.11 -8.80 10.22
CA ALA A 43 -8.10 -9.51 11.04
C ALA A 43 -8.40 -10.92 10.51
N LYS A 44 -8.61 -11.07 9.18
CA LYS A 44 -8.81 -12.38 8.54
C LYS A 44 -7.59 -13.30 8.69
N GLN A 45 -6.38 -12.73 8.65
CA GLN A 45 -5.13 -13.50 8.84
C GLN A 45 -5.02 -14.05 10.26
N LEU A 46 -5.30 -13.24 11.28
CA LEU A 46 -5.28 -13.65 12.69
C LEU A 46 -6.35 -14.72 12.97
N GLN A 47 -7.55 -14.58 12.41
CA GLN A 47 -8.62 -15.58 12.56
C GLN A 47 -8.26 -16.93 11.92
N ARG A 48 -7.64 -16.92 10.74
CA ARG A 48 -7.30 -18.14 9.99
C ARG A 48 -6.12 -18.89 10.60
N ASN A 49 -5.14 -18.18 11.15
CA ASN A 49 -3.88 -18.75 11.63
C ASN A 49 -3.79 -18.66 13.15
N ARG A 50 -4.36 -19.65 13.86
CA ARG A 50 -4.34 -19.72 15.34
C ARG A 50 -2.93 -19.79 15.97
N LYS A 51 -1.89 -20.05 15.17
CA LYS A 51 -0.48 -20.06 15.61
C LYS A 51 0.13 -18.66 15.76
N LEU A 52 -0.51 -17.63 15.21
CA LEU A 52 -0.06 -16.25 15.37
C LEU A 52 -0.46 -15.72 16.76
N PRO A 53 0.37 -14.91 17.42
CA PRO A 53 -0.01 -14.23 18.64
C PRO A 53 -1.23 -13.33 18.38
N GLN A 54 -2.28 -13.51 19.18
CA GLN A 54 -3.49 -12.71 19.09
C GLN A 54 -3.31 -11.42 19.87
N TYR A 55 -3.27 -10.31 19.15
CA TYR A 55 -3.24 -8.96 19.73
C TYR A 55 -4.63 -8.35 19.69
N LYS A 56 -4.91 -7.45 20.63
CA LYS A 56 -6.04 -6.53 20.47
C LYS A 56 -5.79 -5.63 19.26
N PRO A 57 -6.81 -5.22 18.50
CA PRO A 57 -6.63 -4.39 17.31
C PRO A 57 -5.82 -3.09 17.54
N SER A 58 -5.88 -2.51 18.74
CA SER A 58 -5.13 -1.30 19.10
C SER A 58 -3.65 -1.55 19.43
N GLU A 59 -3.28 -2.79 19.74
CA GLU A 59 -1.94 -3.16 20.21
C GLU A 59 -1.19 -4.00 19.16
N ASP A 60 -1.78 -4.26 18.00
CA ASP A 60 -1.14 -5.03 16.94
C ASP A 60 0.06 -4.25 16.37
N PRO A 61 1.30 -4.74 16.57
CA PRO A 61 2.50 -4.03 16.14
C PRO A 61 2.52 -3.82 14.62
N VAL A 62 1.91 -4.71 13.84
CA VAL A 62 1.88 -4.61 12.37
C VAL A 62 0.94 -3.50 11.91
N LEU A 63 -0.24 -3.38 12.52
CA LEU A 63 -1.18 -2.30 12.20
C LEU A 63 -0.64 -0.94 12.66
N ASN A 64 0.02 -0.91 13.83
CA ASN A 64 0.64 0.31 14.33
C ASN A 64 1.78 0.79 13.43
N ASP A 65 2.64 -0.11 12.96
CA ASP A 65 3.70 0.23 12.00
C ASP A 65 3.13 0.73 10.66
N PHE A 66 2.11 0.07 10.14
CA PHE A 66 1.43 0.50 8.91
C PHE A 66 0.79 1.90 9.06
N ARG A 67 0.12 2.17 10.17
CA ARG A 67 -0.47 3.50 10.44
C ARG A 67 0.61 4.57 10.56
N ARG A 68 1.73 4.26 11.21
CA ARG A 68 2.88 5.15 11.36
C ARG A 68 3.54 5.46 10.01
N GLU A 69 3.77 4.46 9.18
CA GLU A 69 4.36 4.65 7.85
C GLU A 69 3.46 5.52 6.96
N ASN A 70 2.14 5.29 6.99
CA ASN A 70 1.19 6.14 6.27
C ASN A 70 1.21 7.59 6.77
N MET A 71 1.40 7.81 8.07
CA MET A 71 1.51 9.16 8.63
C MET A 71 2.76 9.87 8.10
N PHE A 72 3.91 9.19 8.05
CA PHE A 72 5.13 9.75 7.47
C PHE A 72 4.97 10.05 5.98
N HIS A 73 4.36 9.14 5.23
CA HIS A 73 4.09 9.35 3.81
C HIS A 73 3.19 10.58 3.57
N ARG A 74 2.10 10.71 4.34
CA ARG A 74 1.17 11.86 4.23
C ARG A 74 1.82 13.17 4.64
N GLN A 75 2.68 13.15 5.65
CA GLN A 75 3.45 14.34 6.05
C GLN A 75 4.33 14.80 4.89
N ALA A 76 5.14 13.88 4.34
CA ALA A 76 6.04 14.15 3.22
C ALA A 76 5.27 14.62 1.98
N GLN A 77 4.13 14.01 1.66
CA GLN A 77 3.29 14.41 0.53
C GLN A 77 2.79 15.86 0.70
N GLY A 78 2.31 16.23 1.89
CA GLY A 78 1.88 17.59 2.18
C GLY A 78 3.03 18.59 2.00
N THR A 79 4.22 18.21 2.46
CA THR A 79 5.44 19.03 2.36
C THR A 79 5.80 19.25 0.90
N ILE A 80 5.79 18.19 0.09
CA ILE A 80 6.11 18.26 -1.34
C ILE A 80 5.10 19.12 -2.08
N MET A 81 3.79 18.98 -1.82
CA MET A 81 2.76 19.77 -2.49
C MET A 81 2.97 21.27 -2.28
N GLU A 82 3.19 21.69 -1.04
CA GLU A 82 3.43 23.10 -0.73
C GLU A 82 4.82 23.56 -1.21
N GLY A 83 5.86 22.73 -1.08
CA GLY A 83 7.22 23.03 -1.50
C GLY A 83 7.32 23.23 -3.01
N ILE A 84 6.68 22.36 -3.80
CA ILE A 84 6.59 22.51 -5.26
C ILE A 84 5.95 23.84 -5.63
N ASN A 85 4.86 24.23 -4.95
CA ASN A 85 4.19 25.50 -5.21
C ASN A 85 5.09 26.71 -4.90
N ARG A 86 5.88 26.65 -3.83
CA ARG A 86 6.86 27.70 -3.48
C ARG A 86 8.00 27.78 -4.51
N LEU A 87 8.57 26.64 -4.91
CA LEU A 87 9.65 26.58 -5.90
C LEU A 87 9.19 27.07 -7.30
N LYS A 88 7.97 26.72 -7.71
CA LYS A 88 7.39 27.23 -8.96
C LYS A 88 7.25 28.75 -8.97
N LYS A 89 6.84 29.36 -7.85
CA LYS A 89 6.75 30.83 -7.73
C LYS A 89 8.11 31.52 -7.86
N LEU A 90 9.20 30.84 -7.49
CA LEU A 90 10.57 31.32 -7.65
C LEU A 90 11.15 31.03 -9.05
N GLY A 91 10.40 30.36 -9.93
CA GLY A 91 10.85 30.02 -11.29
C GLY A 91 11.92 28.91 -11.33
N ILE A 92 12.05 28.11 -10.27
CA ILE A 92 13.08 27.07 -10.19
C ILE A 92 12.58 25.77 -10.83
N PRO A 93 13.36 25.11 -11.72
CA PRO A 93 12.99 23.82 -12.29
C PRO A 93 13.05 22.72 -11.23
N ILE A 94 11.99 21.91 -11.14
CA ILE A 94 11.84 20.91 -10.07
C ILE A 94 12.03 19.47 -10.59
N SER A 95 11.68 19.22 -11.85
CA SER A 95 11.79 17.88 -12.44
C SER A 95 13.19 17.65 -12.98
N ARG A 96 13.76 16.48 -12.67
CA ARG A 96 14.97 15.99 -13.33
C ARG A 96 14.67 15.71 -14.82
N PRO A 97 15.41 16.29 -15.77
CA PRO A 97 15.28 15.96 -17.18
C PRO A 97 15.72 14.51 -17.45
N ASN A 98 15.06 13.83 -18.41
CA ASN A 98 15.39 12.45 -18.78
C ASN A 98 16.80 12.32 -19.40
N ASP A 99 17.30 13.40 -20.01
CA ASP A 99 18.60 13.46 -20.68
C ASP A 99 19.74 13.98 -19.77
N TYR A 100 19.47 14.09 -18.47
CA TYR A 100 20.47 14.51 -17.49
C TYR A 100 21.04 13.31 -16.73
N PHE A 101 22.18 12.81 -17.23
CA PHE A 101 22.91 11.68 -16.65
C PHE A 101 23.95 12.18 -15.63
N ALA A 102 23.59 12.12 -14.35
CA ALA A 102 24.48 12.38 -13.22
C ALA A 102 24.52 11.14 -12.32
N GLU A 103 25.52 11.05 -11.45
CA GLU A 103 25.59 9.98 -10.46
C GLU A 103 24.35 9.98 -9.57
N MET A 104 23.71 8.82 -9.48
CA MET A 104 22.52 8.60 -8.66
C MET A 104 22.90 7.95 -7.35
N ALA A 105 22.10 8.15 -6.30
CA ALA A 105 22.34 7.54 -4.98
C ALA A 105 22.41 5.99 -4.99
N LYS A 106 21.93 5.34 -6.06
CA LYS A 106 21.99 3.89 -6.28
C LYS A 106 22.46 3.60 -7.71
N SER A 107 23.30 2.59 -7.87
CA SER A 107 23.77 2.16 -9.19
C SER A 107 22.66 1.47 -10.01
N ASP A 108 22.79 1.52 -11.33
CA ASP A 108 21.85 0.88 -12.25
C ASP A 108 21.83 -0.64 -12.08
N GLU A 109 22.99 -1.26 -11.82
CA GLU A 109 23.09 -2.69 -11.54
C GLU A 109 22.27 -3.07 -10.29
N HIS A 110 22.34 -2.27 -9.23
CA HIS A 110 21.52 -2.47 -8.04
C HIS A 110 20.02 -2.34 -8.37
N MET A 111 19.64 -1.32 -9.13
CA MET A 111 18.25 -1.10 -9.52
C MET A 111 17.71 -2.18 -10.47
N GLN A 112 18.56 -2.80 -11.29
CA GLN A 112 18.20 -3.96 -12.09
C GLN A 112 17.85 -5.16 -11.21
N LYS A 113 18.66 -5.47 -10.18
CA LYS A 113 18.36 -6.53 -9.20
C LYS A 113 17.04 -6.27 -8.47
N VAL A 114 16.78 -5.02 -8.07
CA VAL A 114 15.50 -4.63 -7.45
C VAL A 114 14.33 -4.87 -8.39
N ARG A 115 14.44 -4.47 -9.67
CA ARG A 115 13.41 -4.69 -10.69
C ARG A 115 13.12 -6.17 -10.90
N GLU A 116 14.15 -7.00 -11.02
CA GLU A 116 14.00 -8.45 -11.16
C GLU A 116 13.25 -9.06 -9.97
N ASN A 117 13.57 -8.63 -8.75
CA ASN A 117 12.90 -9.11 -7.54
C ASN A 117 11.42 -8.69 -7.48
N LEU A 118 11.10 -7.47 -7.94
CA LEU A 118 9.72 -7.01 -8.06
C LEU A 118 8.94 -7.83 -9.09
N MET A 119 9.53 -8.06 -10.26
CA MET A 119 8.91 -8.90 -11.31
C MET A 119 8.67 -10.33 -10.82
N LYS A 120 9.65 -10.94 -10.14
CA LYS A 120 9.49 -12.27 -9.53
C LYS A 120 8.33 -12.31 -8.54
N LYS A 121 8.20 -11.30 -7.66
CA LYS A 121 7.08 -11.20 -6.70
C LYS A 121 5.72 -11.05 -7.40
N GLN A 122 5.64 -10.23 -8.45
CA GLN A 122 4.42 -10.08 -9.24
C GLN A 122 4.01 -11.40 -9.89
N VAL A 123 4.95 -12.09 -10.54
CA VAL A 123 4.69 -13.39 -11.19
C VAL A 123 4.22 -14.43 -10.17
N MET A 124 4.86 -14.51 -8.99
CA MET A 124 4.42 -15.42 -7.91
C MET A 124 3.00 -15.09 -7.42
N THR A 125 2.69 -13.81 -7.26
CA THR A 125 1.37 -13.35 -6.82
C THR A 125 0.29 -13.72 -7.84
N GLN A 126 0.52 -13.40 -9.12
CA GLN A 126 -0.38 -13.75 -10.22
C GLN A 126 -0.58 -15.27 -10.36
N ARG A 127 0.48 -16.06 -10.21
CA ARG A 127 0.36 -17.53 -10.20
C ARG A 127 -0.52 -18.01 -9.06
N SER A 128 -0.33 -17.48 -7.85
CA SER A 128 -1.12 -17.85 -6.68
C SER A 128 -2.60 -17.44 -6.82
N GLU A 129 -2.88 -16.31 -7.46
CA GLU A 129 -4.23 -15.83 -7.75
C GLU A 129 -4.92 -16.71 -8.79
N LYS A 130 -4.22 -17.05 -9.89
CA LYS A 130 -4.73 -17.96 -10.92
C LYS A 130 -5.09 -19.33 -10.34
N VAL A 131 -4.22 -19.90 -9.50
CA VAL A 131 -4.51 -21.18 -8.82
C VAL A 131 -5.73 -21.06 -7.92
N ARG A 132 -5.84 -19.99 -7.13
CA ARG A 132 -7.02 -19.76 -6.28
C ARG A 132 -8.30 -19.61 -7.08
N GLN A 133 -8.24 -18.94 -8.24
CA GLN A 133 -9.38 -18.77 -9.14
C GLN A 133 -9.82 -20.11 -9.73
N GLN A 134 -8.89 -20.92 -10.23
CA GLN A 134 -9.16 -22.25 -10.78
C GLN A 134 -9.79 -23.18 -9.73
N LEU A 135 -9.29 -23.16 -8.48
CA LEU A 135 -9.85 -23.96 -7.40
C LEU A 135 -11.30 -23.55 -7.07
N ARG A 136 -11.60 -22.24 -7.03
CA ARG A 136 -12.97 -21.74 -6.82
C ARG A 136 -13.91 -22.20 -7.92
N GLN A 137 -13.51 -22.02 -9.18
CA GLN A 137 -14.28 -22.47 -10.35
C GLN A 137 -14.52 -23.98 -10.31
N GLY A 138 -13.52 -24.78 -9.92
CA GLY A 138 -13.66 -26.22 -9.76
C GLY A 138 -14.67 -26.62 -8.68
N CYS A 139 -14.61 -25.98 -7.51
CA CYS A 139 -15.58 -26.21 -6.44
C CYS A 139 -17.01 -25.84 -6.85
N GLU A 140 -17.20 -24.69 -7.52
CA GLU A 140 -18.49 -24.22 -8.04
C GLU A 140 -19.05 -25.18 -9.09
N ALA A 141 -18.21 -25.63 -10.03
CA ALA A 141 -18.61 -26.59 -11.06
C ALA A 141 -19.04 -27.95 -10.46
N ASN A 142 -18.34 -28.42 -9.43
CA ASN A 142 -18.69 -29.65 -8.73
C ASN A 142 -20.02 -29.50 -7.96
N ALA A 143 -20.20 -28.39 -7.24
CA ALA A 143 -21.45 -28.11 -6.52
C ALA A 143 -22.67 -28.03 -7.47
N ASN A 144 -22.51 -27.39 -8.63
CA ASN A 144 -23.56 -27.33 -9.65
C ASN A 144 -23.88 -28.72 -10.23
N ARG A 145 -22.88 -29.57 -10.45
CA ARG A 145 -23.07 -30.98 -10.86
C ARG A 145 -23.81 -31.81 -9.82
N ASP A 146 -23.56 -31.56 -8.53
CA ASP A 146 -24.24 -32.30 -7.46
C ASP A 146 -25.70 -31.84 -7.28
N ASN A 147 -25.97 -30.54 -7.45
CA ASN A 147 -27.33 -30.00 -7.41
C ASN A 147 -28.18 -30.50 -8.59
N SER A 148 -27.64 -30.50 -9.82
CA SER A 148 -28.36 -31.00 -10.99
C SER A 148 -28.72 -32.49 -10.86
N LYS A 149 -27.83 -33.32 -10.31
CA LYS A 149 -28.11 -34.73 -9.98
C LYS A 149 -29.21 -34.88 -8.91
N LYS A 150 -29.26 -34.00 -7.90
CA LYS A 150 -30.31 -34.03 -6.87
C LYS A 150 -31.68 -33.65 -7.46
N GLU A 151 -31.73 -32.66 -8.35
CA GLU A 151 -32.97 -32.27 -9.05
C GLU A 151 -33.49 -33.38 -9.96
N THR A 152 -32.62 -34.02 -10.75
CA THR A 152 -33.04 -35.17 -11.58
C THR A 152 -33.59 -36.32 -10.73
N ARG A 153 -32.97 -36.60 -9.57
CA ARG A 153 -33.46 -37.62 -8.62
C ARG A 153 -34.78 -37.25 -7.96
N ARG A 154 -35.05 -35.97 -7.70
CA ARG A 154 -36.32 -35.49 -7.14
C ARG A 154 -37.46 -35.55 -8.16
N GLY A 155 -37.23 -35.10 -9.40
CA GLY A 155 -38.24 -35.19 -10.46
C GLY A 155 -38.65 -36.62 -10.79
N LYS A 156 -37.69 -37.57 -10.76
CA LYS A 156 -37.96 -39.00 -11.03
C LYS A 156 -38.71 -39.71 -9.90
N LYS A 157 -38.74 -39.15 -8.69
CA LYS A 157 -39.55 -39.65 -7.56
C LYS A 157 -41.00 -39.16 -7.60
N ILE A 158 -41.27 -37.98 -8.19
CA ILE A 158 -42.61 -37.40 -8.26
C ILE A 158 -43.44 -38.04 -9.39
N GLY A 159 -42.80 -38.48 -10.48
CA GLY A 159 -43.48 -39.17 -11.61
C GLY A 159 -43.67 -40.70 -11.45
N ARG A 160 -43.54 -41.25 -10.24
CA ARG A 160 -43.73 -42.69 -9.95
C ARG A 160 -44.83 -42.96 -8.90
N GLY A 161 -45.64 -41.96 -8.57
CA GLY A 161 -46.82 -42.09 -7.71
C GLY A 161 -48.08 -42.23 -8.53
#